data_AF-A0A3B4C167-F1
#
_entry.id   AF-A0A3B4C167-F1
#
_cell.length_a   1.000
_cell.length_b   1.000
_cell.length_c   1.000
_cell.angle_alpha   90.00
_cell.angle_beta   90.00
_cell.angle_gamma   90.00
#
_symmetry.space_group_name_H-M   'P 1'
#
loop_
_entity.id
_entity.type
_entity.pdbx_description
1 polymer ?
#
loop_
_entity_poly.entity_id
_entity_poly.type
_entity_poly.pdbx_seq_one_letter_code
_entity_poly.pdbx_strand_id
1 'polypeptide(L)'
;MAATDDGHVTDDDIKQIVELAEKLRLSNAALRPETEMFERYVSRLDPRDLVPQVVPDSLGAVSSMEMGNRRKSKARRPSQERSQRLTLEQKCDIGQRELDEMRDDLEKLKETSERVVHNYKATIEEADIRLVEVKKASYEFDRDVAKTLQEKQAVMAAEKVSRYIEERMKSKDTLIEKLRLKNAALHVQKRKLQLQLRQKEEMGEALQEVDFQQLKIENSQYLEQIDQRNQDLLRLKLQTGNTLQVLNSYKKKLQSLTLESKSLSGDIASREEVVVKIEQETQTAEEERAKAEAMNRKLRAQLADFHVPHVLGYVTAKDSHTQLEQSVRAWERKVEIIEMVLKTHTKTWNRLCAAAGATTLNIDI
;
A
#
# COMPACT_ATOMS: atom_id res chain seq x y z
N MET A 1 -47.05 51.89 46.58
CA MET A 1 -47.06 50.57 45.92
C MET A 1 -47.47 50.83 44.48
N ALA A 2 -46.65 50.70 43.44
CA ALA A 2 -45.47 49.87 43.24
C ALA A 2 -44.22 50.72 43.01
N ALA A 3 -43.10 50.26 43.56
CA ALA A 3 -41.78 50.75 43.21
C ALA A 3 -41.51 50.33 41.76
N THR A 4 -41.43 51.30 40.86
CA THR A 4 -40.76 51.12 39.58
C THR A 4 -39.27 51.08 39.89
N ASP A 5 -38.72 49.87 39.77
CA ASP A 5 -37.31 49.56 39.77
C ASP A 5 -36.65 50.35 38.62
N ASP A 6 -36.22 51.58 38.92
CA ASP A 6 -35.36 52.38 38.03
C ASP A 6 -34.01 51.65 37.98
N GLY A 7 -33.91 50.71 37.06
CA GLY A 7 -32.67 50.04 36.71
C GLY A 7 -31.63 51.09 36.33
N HIS A 8 -30.71 51.33 37.24
CA HIS A 8 -29.60 52.26 37.06
C HIS A 8 -28.72 51.73 35.92
N VAL A 9 -28.94 52.22 34.70
CA VAL A 9 -28.10 51.90 33.53
C VAL A 9 -26.68 52.34 33.89
N THR A 10 -25.79 51.37 34.03
CA THR A 10 -24.40 51.63 34.40
C THR A 10 -23.64 52.16 33.17
N ASP A 11 -22.56 52.91 33.39
CA ASP A 11 -21.67 53.36 32.29
C ASP A 11 -21.14 52.17 31.47
N ASP A 12 -21.06 50.99 32.09
CA ASP A 12 -20.72 49.73 31.43
C ASP A 12 -21.85 49.19 30.54
N ASP A 13 -23.13 49.41 30.89
CA ASP A 13 -24.26 49.06 30.02
C ASP A 13 -24.30 49.97 28.78
N ILE A 14 -23.97 51.25 28.93
CA ILE A 14 -23.86 52.19 27.80
C ILE A 14 -22.73 51.77 26.86
N LYS A 15 -21.56 51.40 27.40
CA LYS A 15 -20.44 50.88 26.60
C LYS A 15 -20.82 49.58 25.86
N GLN A 16 -21.52 48.66 26.52
CA GLN A 16 -22.00 47.42 25.90
C GLN A 16 -23.00 47.68 24.77
N ILE A 17 -23.90 48.65 24.93
CA ILE A 17 -24.86 49.04 23.89
C ILE A 17 -24.13 49.65 22.68
N VAL A 18 -23.13 50.51 22.91
CA VAL A 18 -22.33 51.11 21.83
C VAL A 18 -21.56 50.04 21.07
N GLU A 19 -20.92 49.11 21.76
CA GLU A 19 -20.18 48.01 21.15
C GLU A 19 -21.12 47.07 20.35
N LEU A 20 -22.33 46.81 20.85
CA LEU A 20 -23.36 46.05 20.14
C LEU A 20 -23.85 46.79 18.90
N ALA A 21 -24.05 48.12 18.98
CA ALA A 21 -24.46 48.94 17.85
C ALA A 21 -23.40 48.97 16.74
N GLU A 22 -22.11 49.05 17.10
CA GLU A 22 -21.01 48.95 16.14
C GLU A 22 -20.94 47.57 15.48
N LYS A 23 -21.08 46.49 16.26
CA LYS A 23 -21.15 45.12 15.73
C LYS A 23 -22.31 44.93 14.76
N LEU A 24 -23.49 45.45 15.10
CA LEU A 24 -24.67 45.41 14.22
C LEU A 24 -24.48 46.27 12.96
N ARG A 25 -23.82 47.42 13.06
CA ARG A 25 -23.50 48.26 11.90
C ARG A 25 -22.56 47.54 10.95
N LEU A 26 -21.52 46.90 11.46
CA LEU A 26 -20.58 46.10 10.67
C LEU A 26 -21.28 44.89 10.03
N SER A 27 -22.14 44.20 10.78
CA SER A 27 -22.94 43.09 10.26
C SER A 27 -23.88 43.53 9.14
N ASN A 28 -24.59 44.65 9.32
CA ASN A 28 -25.47 45.20 8.27
C ASN A 28 -24.69 45.67 7.04
N ALA A 29 -23.50 46.25 7.22
CA ALA A 29 -22.64 46.64 6.11
C ALA A 29 -22.16 45.41 5.30
N ALA A 30 -21.90 44.28 5.96
CA ALA A 30 -21.52 43.03 5.29
C ALA A 30 -22.68 42.39 4.51
N LEU A 31 -23.93 42.56 4.96
CA LEU A 31 -25.11 41.99 4.29
C LEU A 31 -25.61 42.85 3.11
N ARG A 32 -25.23 44.12 3.03
CA ARG A 32 -25.67 45.03 1.96
C ARG A 32 -25.29 44.56 0.55
N PRO A 33 -24.03 44.16 0.25
CA PRO A 33 -23.66 43.69 -1.08
C PRO A 33 -24.41 42.42 -1.49
N GLU A 34 -24.62 41.50 -0.55
CA GLU A 34 -25.41 40.28 -0.77
C GLU A 34 -26.87 40.64 -1.09
N THR A 35 -27.45 41.59 -0.37
CA THR A 35 -28.82 42.07 -0.59
C THR A 35 -28.96 42.78 -1.93
N GLU A 36 -28.01 43.65 -2.29
CA GLU A 36 -27.99 44.35 -3.58
C GLU A 36 -27.89 43.36 -4.76
N MET A 37 -27.07 42.32 -4.62
CA MET A 37 -26.95 41.25 -5.60
C MET A 37 -28.29 40.51 -5.78
N PHE A 38 -28.96 40.15 -4.69
CA PHE A 38 -30.28 39.52 -4.78
C PHE A 38 -31.35 40.45 -5.34
N GLU A 39 -31.32 41.74 -5.01
CA GLU A 39 -32.25 42.73 -5.57
C GLU A 39 -32.08 42.88 -7.07
N ARG A 40 -30.83 42.87 -7.58
CA ARG A 40 -30.53 42.90 -9.01
C ARG A 40 -31.03 41.65 -9.71
N TYR A 41 -30.78 40.48 -9.13
CA TYR A 41 -31.26 39.19 -9.63
C TYR A 41 -32.79 39.17 -9.72
N VAL A 42 -33.47 39.55 -8.64
CA VAL A 42 -34.94 39.58 -8.57
C VAL A 42 -35.53 40.60 -9.53
N SER A 43 -34.89 41.76 -9.71
CA SER A 43 -35.37 42.80 -10.63
C SER A 43 -35.33 42.36 -12.10
N ARG A 44 -34.52 41.34 -12.44
CA ARG A 44 -34.43 40.76 -13.78
C ARG A 44 -35.33 39.55 -14.00
N LEU A 45 -35.83 38.93 -12.93
CA LEU A 45 -36.78 37.82 -13.03
C LEU A 45 -38.18 38.32 -13.39
N ASP A 46 -38.75 37.76 -14.46
CA ASP A 46 -40.14 38.03 -14.84
C ASP A 46 -41.10 37.42 -13.79
N PRO A 47 -42.25 38.04 -13.46
CA PRO A 47 -43.20 37.52 -12.47
C PRO A 47 -43.73 36.10 -12.75
N ARG A 48 -43.48 35.57 -13.95
CA ARG A 48 -43.89 34.24 -14.40
C ARG A 48 -42.88 33.14 -14.04
N ASP A 49 -41.62 33.47 -13.80
CA ASP A 49 -40.56 32.52 -13.43
C ASP A 49 -40.54 32.22 -11.92
N LEU A 50 -41.35 32.96 -11.14
CA LEU A 50 -41.51 32.80 -9.69
C LEU A 50 -42.54 31.72 -9.29
N VAL A 51 -43.19 31.05 -10.26
CA VAL A 51 -44.11 29.95 -9.97
C VAL A 51 -43.30 28.67 -9.75
N PRO A 52 -43.32 28.04 -8.56
CA PRO A 52 -42.64 26.77 -8.36
C PRO A 52 -43.25 25.71 -9.29
N GLN A 53 -42.49 25.23 -10.28
CA GLN A 53 -42.82 23.98 -10.94
C GLN A 53 -42.68 22.86 -9.91
N VAL A 54 -43.81 22.29 -9.51
CA VAL A 54 -43.87 21.08 -8.71
C VAL A 54 -43.32 19.95 -9.58
N VAL A 55 -42.03 19.64 -9.41
CA VAL A 55 -41.45 18.39 -9.91
C VAL A 55 -42.05 17.23 -9.11
N PRO A 56 -42.74 16.25 -9.75
CA PRO A 56 -43.23 15.08 -9.06
C PRO A 56 -42.09 14.07 -8.91
N ASP A 57 -41.60 13.90 -7.68
CA ASP A 57 -40.80 12.74 -7.30
C ASP A 57 -41.66 11.47 -7.48
N SER A 58 -41.35 10.71 -8.53
CA SER A 58 -41.85 9.36 -8.73
C SER A 58 -40.70 8.41 -8.47
N LEU A 59 -40.85 7.53 -7.47
CA LEU A 59 -40.46 6.11 -7.43
C LEU A 59 -40.67 5.56 -6.00
N GLY A 60 -41.75 4.79 -5.76
CA GLY A 60 -41.93 4.09 -4.47
C GLY A 60 -43.34 3.54 -4.09
N ALA A 61 -43.87 2.60 -4.87
CA ALA A 61 -44.73 1.44 -4.52
C ALA A 61 -45.79 1.44 -3.36
N VAL A 62 -47.07 1.28 -3.78
CA VAL A 62 -48.09 0.24 -3.41
C VAL A 62 -49.12 0.43 -2.24
N SER A 63 -50.40 0.50 -2.67
CA SER A 63 -51.68 -0.05 -2.15
C SER A 63 -52.32 0.43 -0.82
N SER A 64 -53.53 1.00 -0.89
CA SER A 64 -54.80 0.28 -0.62
C SER A 64 -56.05 1.17 -0.64
N MET A 65 -57.17 0.53 -0.99
CA MET A 65 -58.52 1.03 -1.20
C MET A 65 -59.26 1.56 0.05
N GLU A 66 -60.23 2.43 -0.26
CA GLU A 66 -61.56 2.61 0.34
C GLU A 66 -61.83 3.54 1.56
N MET A 67 -62.68 4.53 1.25
CA MET A 67 -63.87 5.02 1.95
C MET A 67 -63.78 5.56 3.39
N GLY A 68 -64.29 6.78 3.57
CA GLY A 68 -64.88 7.19 4.85
C GLY A 68 -64.84 8.68 5.16
N ASN A 69 -65.96 9.35 4.88
CA ASN A 69 -66.31 10.68 5.39
C ASN A 69 -65.89 10.92 6.85
N ARG A 70 -65.34 12.11 7.15
CA ARG A 70 -65.92 13.05 8.12
C ARG A 70 -65.13 14.35 8.20
N ARG A 71 -65.81 15.42 7.81
CA ARG A 71 -65.47 16.82 8.07
C ARG A 71 -65.21 17.02 9.57
N LYS A 72 -64.03 17.50 9.93
CA LYS A 72 -63.82 18.21 11.20
C LYS A 72 -62.83 19.35 10.99
N SER A 73 -63.42 20.54 10.91
CA SER A 73 -62.76 21.85 10.96
C SER A 73 -61.77 21.92 12.13
N LYS A 74 -60.48 21.95 11.82
CA LYS A 74 -59.42 22.25 12.79
C LYS A 74 -58.82 23.61 12.42
N ALA A 75 -58.85 24.48 13.42
CA ALA A 75 -58.53 25.90 13.33
C ALA A 75 -57.20 26.17 12.61
N ARG A 76 -57.28 27.07 11.62
CA ARG A 76 -56.14 27.66 10.92
C ARG A 76 -55.43 28.58 11.93
N ARG A 77 -54.36 28.10 12.55
CA ARG A 77 -53.35 28.98 13.16
C ARG A 77 -52.71 29.77 12.01
N PRO A 78 -52.34 31.05 12.19
CA PRO A 78 -51.57 31.74 11.19
C PRO A 78 -50.22 31.03 11.15
N SER A 79 -49.96 30.32 10.07
CA SER A 79 -48.59 29.99 9.71
C SER A 79 -47.90 31.33 9.60
N GLN A 80 -47.13 31.69 10.62
CA GLN A 80 -45.95 32.53 10.44
C GLN A 80 -45.30 31.96 9.20
N GLU A 81 -45.32 32.70 8.09
CA GLU A 81 -44.50 32.40 6.94
C GLU A 81 -43.09 32.30 7.49
N ARG A 82 -42.64 31.06 7.76
CA ARG A 82 -41.23 30.77 7.87
C ARG A 82 -40.73 31.06 6.47
N SER A 83 -40.36 32.31 6.24
CA SER A 83 -39.63 32.77 5.07
C SER A 83 -38.56 31.72 4.82
N GLN A 84 -38.78 30.89 3.81
CA GLN A 84 -37.85 29.83 3.43
C GLN A 84 -36.57 30.55 3.06
N ARG A 85 -35.56 30.43 3.93
CA ARG A 85 -34.25 31.00 3.67
C ARG A 85 -33.64 30.17 2.54
N LEU A 86 -33.11 30.84 1.53
CA LEU A 86 -32.33 30.19 0.48
C LEU A 86 -31.23 29.36 1.12
N THR A 87 -31.02 28.14 0.60
CA THR A 87 -29.86 27.33 1.00
C THR A 87 -28.58 28.01 0.55
N LEU A 88 -27.46 27.69 1.20
CA LEU A 88 -26.16 28.26 0.82
C LEU A 88 -25.81 27.94 -0.64
N GLU A 89 -26.18 26.75 -1.12
CA GLU A 89 -26.03 26.34 -2.52
C GLU A 89 -26.83 27.24 -3.46
N GLN A 90 -28.12 27.48 -3.18
CA GLN A 90 -28.94 28.40 -3.97
C GLN A 90 -28.40 29.83 -3.98
N LYS A 91 -27.84 30.30 -2.87
CA LYS A 91 -27.20 31.63 -2.80
C LYS A 91 -25.93 31.70 -3.66
N CYS A 92 -25.10 30.65 -3.62
CA CYS A 92 -23.92 30.55 -4.47
C CYS A 92 -24.30 30.51 -5.96
N ASP A 93 -25.35 29.77 -6.33
CA ASP A 93 -25.84 29.71 -7.70
C ASP A 93 -26.31 31.08 -8.20
N ILE A 94 -27.07 31.81 -7.38
CA ILE A 94 -27.52 33.17 -7.72
C ILE A 94 -26.30 34.10 -7.84
N GLY A 95 -25.36 34.03 -6.90
CA GLY A 95 -24.12 34.82 -6.95
C GLY A 95 -23.29 34.53 -8.21
N GLN A 96 -23.23 33.27 -8.64
CA GLN A 96 -22.51 32.88 -9.85
C GLN A 96 -23.21 33.44 -11.11
N ARG A 97 -24.54 33.32 -11.21
CA ARG A 97 -25.30 33.89 -12.33
C ARG A 97 -25.16 35.40 -12.42
N GLU A 98 -25.29 36.09 -11.28
CA GLU A 98 -25.11 37.54 -11.21
C GLU A 98 -23.69 37.97 -11.60
N LEU A 99 -22.67 37.19 -11.20
CA LEU A 99 -21.29 37.45 -11.62
C LEU A 99 -21.12 37.30 -13.13
N ASP A 100 -21.73 36.27 -13.73
CA ASP A 100 -21.65 36.04 -15.18
C ASP A 100 -22.42 37.12 -15.96
N GLU A 101 -23.59 37.55 -15.49
CA GLU A 101 -24.33 38.67 -16.08
C GLU A 101 -23.57 40.00 -15.97
N MET A 102 -22.96 40.28 -14.81
CA MET A 102 -22.12 41.47 -14.65
C MET A 102 -20.87 41.44 -15.56
N ARG A 103 -20.32 40.26 -15.84
CA ARG A 103 -19.23 40.09 -16.81
C ARG A 103 -19.69 40.42 -18.22
N ASP A 104 -20.85 39.91 -18.63
CA ASP A 104 -21.44 40.20 -19.94
C ASP A 104 -21.76 41.69 -20.11
N ASP A 105 -22.31 42.34 -19.07
CA ASP A 105 -22.62 43.77 -19.11
C ASP A 105 -21.35 44.62 -19.16
N LEU A 106 -20.29 44.22 -18.45
CA LEU A 106 -18.98 44.86 -18.56
C LEU A 106 -18.38 44.71 -19.96
N GLU A 107 -18.54 43.56 -20.60
CA GLU A 107 -18.06 43.34 -21.97
C GLU A 107 -18.82 44.21 -22.98
N LYS A 108 -20.16 44.22 -22.92
CA LYS A 108 -20.99 45.12 -23.75
C LYS A 108 -20.63 46.59 -23.53
N LEU A 109 -20.41 47.00 -22.27
CA LEU A 109 -20.00 48.37 -21.96
C LEU A 109 -18.63 48.70 -22.56
N LYS A 110 -17.67 47.78 -22.49
CA LYS A 110 -16.37 47.93 -23.14
C LYS A 110 -16.51 48.08 -24.65
N GLU A 111 -17.20 47.16 -25.32
CA GLU A 111 -17.41 47.21 -26.77
C GLU A 111 -18.07 48.53 -27.22
N THR A 112 -19.11 48.96 -26.50
CA THR A 112 -19.79 50.22 -26.82
C THR A 112 -18.90 51.43 -26.59
N SER A 113 -18.13 51.45 -25.50
CA SER A 113 -17.18 52.53 -25.21
C SER A 113 -16.06 52.61 -26.26
N GLU A 114 -15.49 51.48 -26.67
CA GLU A 114 -14.47 51.41 -27.71
C GLU A 114 -15.00 51.90 -29.04
N ARG A 115 -16.22 51.46 -29.42
CA ARG A 115 -16.89 51.95 -30.63
C ARG A 115 -17.07 53.46 -30.61
N VAL A 116 -17.47 54.04 -29.48
CA VAL A 116 -17.63 55.49 -29.32
C VAL A 116 -16.27 56.21 -29.43
N VAL A 117 -15.22 55.70 -28.78
CA VAL A 117 -13.87 56.24 -28.88
C VAL A 117 -13.35 56.19 -30.32
N HIS A 118 -13.54 55.08 -31.03
CA HIS A 118 -13.17 54.95 -32.44
C HIS A 118 -13.93 55.93 -33.33
N ASN A 119 -15.21 56.15 -33.06
CA ASN A 119 -16.01 57.13 -33.81
C ASN A 119 -15.48 58.56 -33.59
N TYR A 120 -15.24 58.97 -32.34
CA TYR A 120 -14.69 60.29 -32.06
C TYR A 120 -13.30 60.50 -32.67
N LYS A 121 -12.43 59.48 -32.62
CA LYS A 121 -11.12 59.54 -33.29
C LYS A 121 -11.29 59.76 -34.80
N ALA A 122 -12.16 59.01 -35.46
CA ALA A 122 -12.43 59.17 -36.89
C ALA A 122 -13.00 60.58 -37.21
N THR A 123 -13.89 61.11 -36.37
CA THR A 123 -14.44 62.47 -36.54
C THR A 123 -13.36 63.55 -36.38
N ILE A 124 -12.46 63.40 -35.41
CA ILE A 124 -11.33 64.34 -35.22
C ILE A 124 -10.39 64.29 -36.43
N GLU A 125 -9.99 63.10 -36.86
CA GLU A 125 -9.12 62.93 -38.04
C GLU A 125 -9.77 63.53 -39.30
N GLU A 126 -11.07 63.31 -39.51
CA GLU A 126 -11.81 63.93 -40.60
C GLU A 126 -11.83 65.47 -40.49
N ALA A 127 -12.06 66.01 -39.30
CA ALA A 127 -12.07 67.45 -39.07
C ALA A 127 -10.69 68.08 -39.33
N ASP A 128 -9.61 67.42 -38.94
CA ASP A 128 -8.23 67.86 -39.20
C ASP A 128 -7.92 67.88 -40.70
N ILE A 129 -8.32 66.82 -41.43
CA ILE A 129 -8.17 66.77 -42.89
C ILE A 129 -8.95 67.92 -43.53
N ARG A 130 -10.23 68.10 -43.16
CA ARG A 130 -11.08 69.18 -43.69
C ARG A 130 -10.50 70.56 -43.38
N LEU A 131 -9.95 70.77 -42.19
CA LEU A 131 -9.33 72.04 -41.81
C LEU A 131 -8.13 72.38 -42.72
N VAL A 132 -7.27 71.41 -42.98
CA VAL A 132 -6.12 71.57 -43.90
C VAL A 132 -6.60 71.85 -45.32
N GLU A 133 -7.60 71.11 -45.81
CA GLU A 133 -8.19 71.31 -47.13
C GLU A 133 -8.82 72.70 -47.30
N VAL A 134 -9.59 73.17 -46.32
CA VAL A 134 -10.21 74.51 -46.33
C VAL A 134 -9.15 75.60 -46.33
N LYS A 135 -8.11 75.49 -45.50
CA LYS A 135 -6.99 76.45 -45.48
C LYS A 135 -6.30 76.53 -46.83
N LYS A 136 -6.00 75.36 -47.43
CA LYS A 136 -5.41 75.29 -48.77
C LYS A 136 -6.34 75.87 -49.83
N ALA A 137 -7.64 75.56 -49.77
CA ALA A 137 -8.62 76.04 -50.72
C ALA A 137 -8.80 77.57 -50.66
N SER A 138 -8.79 78.15 -49.44
CA SER A 138 -8.82 79.59 -49.21
C SER A 138 -7.58 80.25 -49.81
N TYR A 139 -6.38 79.74 -49.50
CA TYR A 139 -5.14 80.31 -50.04
C TYR A 139 -5.09 80.26 -51.57
N GLU A 140 -5.47 79.14 -52.18
CA GLU A 140 -5.52 78.99 -53.64
C GLU A 140 -6.58 79.94 -54.26
N PHE A 141 -7.73 80.10 -53.62
CA PHE A 141 -8.75 81.06 -54.06
C PHE A 141 -8.24 82.51 -53.98
N ASP A 142 -7.59 82.88 -52.88
CA ASP A 142 -7.06 84.23 -52.69
C ASP A 142 -5.96 84.54 -53.72
N ARG A 143 -5.10 83.55 -54.01
CA ARG A 143 -4.02 83.66 -55.00
C ARG A 143 -4.57 83.81 -56.42
N ASP A 144 -5.51 82.95 -56.82
CA ASP A 144 -5.89 82.77 -58.22
C ASP A 144 -7.09 83.64 -58.61
N VAL A 145 -7.98 83.95 -57.66
CA VAL A 145 -9.25 84.66 -57.88
C VAL A 145 -9.26 86.04 -57.20
N ALA A 146 -8.95 86.14 -55.91
CA ALA A 146 -9.12 87.41 -55.17
C ALA A 146 -8.24 88.54 -55.70
N LYS A 147 -6.99 88.25 -56.11
CA LYS A 147 -6.09 89.24 -56.72
C LYS A 147 -6.64 89.82 -58.03
N THR A 148 -7.31 89.00 -58.83
CA THR A 148 -7.84 89.43 -60.14
C THR A 148 -9.18 90.16 -60.01
N LEU A 149 -9.89 89.95 -58.91
CA LEU A 149 -11.10 90.70 -58.56
C LEU A 149 -10.79 92.15 -58.14
N GLN A 150 -9.60 92.41 -57.59
CA GLN A 150 -9.16 93.77 -57.19
C GLN A 150 -8.84 94.69 -58.39
N GLU A 151 -8.58 94.14 -59.58
CA GLU A 151 -8.17 94.87 -60.78
C GLU A 151 -9.34 95.47 -61.60
N LYS A 152 -10.57 95.51 -61.03
CA LYS A 152 -11.78 96.20 -61.55
C LYS A 152 -12.27 95.80 -62.97
N GLN A 153 -11.93 94.60 -63.47
CA GLN A 153 -12.52 94.03 -64.68
C GLN A 153 -13.60 92.99 -64.34
N ALA A 154 -14.84 93.43 -64.12
CA ALA A 154 -15.93 92.59 -63.60
C ALA A 154 -16.27 91.36 -64.46
N VAL A 155 -16.20 91.46 -65.80
CA VAL A 155 -16.51 90.35 -66.71
C VAL A 155 -15.44 89.26 -66.67
N MET A 156 -14.16 89.65 -66.72
CA MET A 156 -13.02 88.72 -66.62
C MET A 156 -12.94 88.05 -65.25
N ALA A 157 -13.39 88.74 -64.20
CA ALA A 157 -13.42 88.19 -62.87
C ALA A 157 -14.51 87.12 -62.67
N ALA A 158 -15.71 87.32 -63.24
CA ALA A 158 -16.78 86.32 -63.21
C ALA A 158 -16.36 85.03 -63.94
N GLU A 159 -15.69 85.14 -65.09
CA GLU A 159 -15.18 83.99 -65.84
C GLU A 159 -14.12 83.20 -65.06
N LYS A 160 -13.21 83.89 -64.35
CA LYS A 160 -12.21 83.24 -63.49
C LYS A 160 -12.82 82.51 -62.30
N VAL A 161 -13.85 83.09 -61.66
CA VAL A 161 -14.60 82.44 -60.58
C VAL A 161 -15.28 81.17 -61.10
N SER A 162 -15.96 81.24 -62.25
CA SER A 162 -16.61 80.07 -62.85
C SER A 162 -15.61 78.96 -63.18
N ARG A 163 -14.47 79.30 -63.82
CA ARG A 163 -13.40 78.32 -64.11
C ARG A 163 -12.83 77.68 -62.84
N TYR A 164 -12.59 78.47 -61.79
CA TYR A 164 -12.13 77.95 -60.49
C TYR A 164 -13.14 76.94 -59.91
N ILE A 165 -14.44 77.27 -59.93
CA ILE A 165 -15.48 76.37 -59.43
C ILE A 165 -15.53 75.07 -60.25
N GLU A 166 -15.49 75.16 -61.59
CA GLU A 166 -15.48 73.99 -62.47
C GLU A 166 -14.26 73.10 -62.26
N GLU A 167 -13.07 73.68 -62.13
CA GLU A 167 -11.83 72.94 -61.86
C GLU A 167 -11.87 72.29 -60.47
N ARG A 168 -12.42 72.97 -59.47
CA ARG A 168 -12.65 72.39 -58.13
C ARG A 168 -13.63 71.24 -58.18
N MET A 169 -14.74 71.36 -58.90
CA MET A 169 -15.71 70.28 -59.05
C MET A 169 -15.06 69.05 -59.72
N LYS A 170 -14.33 69.25 -60.82
CA LYS A 170 -13.56 68.16 -61.47
C LYS A 170 -12.55 67.52 -60.51
N SER A 171 -11.82 68.31 -59.73
CA SER A 171 -10.86 67.78 -58.74
C SER A 171 -11.55 66.94 -57.66
N LYS A 172 -12.71 67.37 -57.16
CA LYS A 172 -13.52 66.62 -56.20
C LYS A 172 -14.06 65.32 -56.81
N ASP A 173 -14.52 65.34 -58.05
CA ASP A 173 -14.97 64.13 -58.76
C ASP A 173 -13.84 63.10 -58.89
N THR A 174 -12.61 63.53 -59.22
CA THR A 174 -11.47 62.62 -59.26
C THR A 174 -11.11 62.06 -57.88
N LEU A 175 -11.28 62.83 -56.81
CA LEU A 175 -11.04 62.37 -55.44
C LEU A 175 -12.10 61.36 -55.01
N ILE A 176 -13.37 61.60 -55.33
CA ILE A 176 -14.47 60.66 -55.07
C ILE A 176 -14.17 59.31 -55.71
N GLU A 177 -13.74 59.30 -56.98
CA GLU A 177 -13.45 58.05 -57.67
C GLU A 177 -12.25 57.31 -57.07
N LYS A 178 -11.18 58.03 -56.69
CA LYS A 178 -10.05 57.46 -55.95
C LYS A 178 -10.48 56.85 -54.61
N LEU A 179 -11.32 57.55 -53.85
CA LEU A 179 -11.82 57.08 -52.56
C LEU A 179 -12.71 55.84 -52.72
N ARG A 180 -13.57 55.80 -53.75
CA ARG A 180 -14.39 54.62 -54.07
C ARG A 180 -13.54 53.39 -54.37
N LEU A 181 -12.52 53.51 -55.22
CA LEU A 181 -11.59 52.42 -55.52
C LEU A 181 -10.84 51.95 -54.26
N LYS A 182 -10.36 52.88 -53.44
CA LYS A 182 -9.67 52.56 -52.18
C LYS A 182 -10.61 51.85 -51.19
N ASN A 183 -11.86 52.31 -51.08
CA ASN A 183 -12.87 51.70 -50.22
C ASN A 183 -13.20 50.26 -50.68
N ALA A 184 -13.38 50.04 -51.99
CA ALA A 184 -13.58 48.72 -52.56
C ALA A 184 -12.38 47.78 -52.29
N ALA A 185 -11.15 48.27 -52.45
CA ALA A 185 -9.94 47.50 -52.13
C ALA A 185 -9.85 47.12 -50.65
N LEU A 186 -10.14 48.06 -49.74
CA LEU A 186 -10.19 47.80 -48.29
C LEU A 186 -11.27 46.78 -47.93
N HIS A 187 -12.43 46.80 -48.59
CA HIS A 187 -13.46 45.77 -48.38
C HIS A 187 -12.98 44.38 -48.77
N VAL A 188 -12.27 44.24 -49.90
CA VAL A 188 -11.69 42.96 -50.33
C VAL A 188 -10.61 42.51 -49.33
N GLN A 189 -9.74 43.41 -48.89
CA GLN A 189 -8.70 43.09 -47.89
C GLN A 189 -9.32 42.67 -46.54
N LYS A 190 -10.36 43.37 -46.07
CA LYS A 190 -11.11 43.00 -44.86
C LYS A 190 -11.67 41.58 -44.98
N ARG A 191 -12.32 41.25 -46.11
CA ARG A 191 -12.87 39.90 -46.35
C ARG A 191 -11.76 38.84 -46.36
N LYS A 192 -10.63 39.12 -47.00
CA LYS A 192 -9.46 38.22 -47.00
C LYS A 192 -8.92 37.97 -45.59
N LEU A 193 -8.76 39.02 -44.80
CA LEU A 193 -8.29 38.90 -43.40
C LEU A 193 -9.30 38.15 -42.52
N GLN A 194 -10.59 38.41 -42.69
CA GLN A 194 -11.65 37.67 -41.99
C GLN A 194 -11.63 36.18 -42.37
N LEU A 195 -11.42 35.84 -43.64
CA LEU A 195 -11.29 34.45 -44.07
C LEU A 195 -10.02 33.81 -43.51
N GLN A 196 -8.89 34.53 -43.49
CA GLN A 196 -7.66 34.04 -42.87
C GLN A 196 -7.82 33.83 -41.37
N LEU A 197 -8.56 34.71 -40.67
CA LEU A 197 -8.87 34.54 -39.27
C LEU A 197 -9.70 33.28 -39.05
N ARG A 198 -10.78 33.09 -39.81
CA ARG A 198 -11.60 31.86 -39.75
C ARG A 198 -10.79 30.61 -40.06
N GLN A 199 -9.96 30.65 -41.10
CA GLN A 199 -9.05 29.54 -41.40
C GLN A 199 -8.05 29.30 -40.29
N LYS A 200 -7.59 30.32 -39.56
CA LYS A 200 -6.70 30.14 -38.41
C LYS A 200 -7.44 29.64 -37.17
N GLU A 201 -8.71 29.99 -37.01
CA GLU A 201 -9.61 29.44 -35.99
C GLU A 201 -9.93 27.97 -36.27
N GLU A 202 -10.25 27.62 -37.53
CA GLU A 202 -10.54 26.26 -38.00
C GLU A 202 -9.26 25.40 -38.06
N MET A 203 -8.15 25.93 -38.58
CA MET A 203 -6.83 25.30 -38.52
C MET A 203 -6.20 25.37 -37.10
N GLY A 204 -6.94 25.95 -36.14
CA GLY A 204 -6.79 25.75 -34.70
C GLY A 204 -7.17 24.33 -34.24
N GLU A 205 -7.49 23.43 -35.18
CA GLU A 205 -7.51 21.95 -35.06
C GLU A 205 -6.21 21.32 -34.49
N ALA A 206 -5.20 22.10 -34.10
CA ALA A 206 -4.01 21.56 -33.45
C ALA A 206 -4.21 21.25 -31.96
N LEU A 207 -5.18 21.87 -31.28
CA LEU A 207 -5.62 21.49 -29.93
C LEU A 207 -6.81 22.38 -29.54
N GLN A 208 -8.02 21.84 -29.62
CA GLN A 208 -9.19 22.50 -29.05
C GLN A 208 -9.05 22.51 -27.52
N GLU A 209 -9.67 23.47 -26.83
CA GLU A 209 -9.67 23.46 -25.35
C GLU A 209 -10.18 22.12 -24.79
N VAL A 210 -11.10 21.47 -25.51
CA VAL A 210 -11.61 20.13 -25.22
C VAL A 210 -10.50 19.08 -25.26
N ASP A 211 -9.57 19.14 -26.22
CA ASP A 211 -8.44 18.19 -26.30
C ASP A 211 -7.47 18.39 -25.14
N PHE A 212 -7.22 19.64 -24.73
CA PHE A 212 -6.43 19.94 -23.53
C PHE A 212 -7.10 19.41 -22.26
N GLN A 213 -8.42 19.57 -22.15
CA GLN A 213 -9.20 19.04 -21.03
C GLN A 213 -9.18 17.51 -21.04
N GLN A 214 -9.32 16.87 -22.21
CA GLN A 214 -9.21 15.42 -22.37
C GLN A 214 -7.82 14.92 -21.94
N LEU A 215 -6.76 15.57 -22.41
CA LEU A 215 -5.39 15.20 -22.05
C LEU A 215 -5.13 15.35 -20.55
N LYS A 216 -5.73 16.37 -19.90
CA LYS A 216 -5.71 16.53 -18.44
C LYS A 216 -6.43 15.38 -17.73
N ILE A 217 -7.60 14.98 -18.23
CA ILE A 217 -8.37 13.87 -17.67
C ILE A 217 -7.57 12.57 -17.81
N GLU A 218 -7.05 12.28 -18.99
CA GLU A 218 -6.23 11.09 -19.25
C GLU A 218 -4.98 11.07 -18.37
N ASN A 219 -4.26 12.19 -18.25
CA ASN A 219 -3.10 12.30 -17.37
C ASN A 219 -3.48 12.04 -15.91
N SER A 220 -4.58 12.62 -15.42
CA SER A 220 -5.09 12.37 -14.07
C SER A 220 -5.44 10.90 -13.86
N GLN A 221 -6.07 10.25 -14.83
CA GLN A 221 -6.40 8.82 -14.78
C GLN A 221 -5.14 7.95 -14.76
N TYR A 222 -4.12 8.28 -15.55
CA TYR A 222 -2.85 7.55 -15.54
C TYR A 222 -2.11 7.72 -14.22
N LEU A 223 -2.11 8.92 -13.63
CA LEU A 223 -1.52 9.13 -12.30
C LEU A 223 -2.23 8.30 -11.23
N GLU A 224 -3.56 8.27 -11.23
CA GLU A 224 -4.32 7.46 -10.28
C GLU A 224 -4.04 5.95 -10.47
N GLN A 225 -3.94 5.47 -11.71
CA GLN A 225 -3.56 4.09 -11.99
C GLN A 225 -2.14 3.78 -11.51
N ILE A 226 -1.19 4.69 -11.71
CA ILE A 226 0.19 4.54 -11.22
C ILE A 226 0.19 4.45 -9.69
N ASP A 227 -0.56 5.31 -9.02
CA ASP A 227 -0.66 5.31 -7.55
C ASP A 227 -1.30 4.03 -7.03
N GLN A 228 -2.38 3.53 -7.65
CA GLN A 228 -2.98 2.25 -7.30
C GLN A 228 -1.97 1.10 -7.45
N ARG A 229 -1.23 1.05 -8.57
CA ARG A 229 -0.22 0.00 -8.80
C ARG A 229 0.96 0.11 -7.83
N ASN A 230 1.34 1.32 -7.44
CA ASN A 230 2.37 1.55 -6.43
C ASN A 230 1.92 1.07 -5.04
N GLN A 231 0.65 1.30 -4.67
CA GLN A 231 0.08 0.79 -3.42
C GLN A 231 0.02 -0.74 -3.41
N ASP A 232 -0.41 -1.36 -4.51
CA ASP A 232 -0.42 -2.82 -4.66
C ASP A 232 1.00 -3.40 -4.54
N LEU A 233 1.98 -2.77 -5.20
CA LEU A 233 3.38 -3.17 -5.12
C LEU A 233 3.91 -3.09 -3.68
N LEU A 234 3.57 -2.02 -2.94
CA LEU A 234 3.95 -1.88 -1.54
C LEU A 234 3.33 -2.98 -0.67
N ARG A 235 2.04 -3.27 -0.87
CA ARG A 235 1.33 -4.35 -0.17
C ARG A 235 1.97 -5.72 -0.44
N LEU A 236 2.28 -6.02 -1.70
CA LEU A 236 2.95 -7.25 -2.11
C LEU A 236 4.36 -7.37 -1.49
N LYS A 237 5.12 -6.27 -1.43
CA LYS A 237 6.44 -6.24 -0.76
C LYS A 237 6.34 -6.54 0.73
N LEU A 238 5.38 -5.94 1.43
CA LEU A 238 5.13 -6.22 2.84
C LEU A 238 4.71 -7.68 3.08
N GLN A 239 3.80 -8.19 2.26
CA GLN A 239 3.37 -9.59 2.34
C GLN A 239 4.53 -10.56 2.07
N THR A 240 5.40 -10.23 1.10
CA THR A 240 6.60 -11.02 0.80
C THR A 240 7.57 -11.02 1.99
N GLY A 241 7.79 -9.86 2.62
CA GLY A 241 8.61 -9.74 3.83
C GLY A 241 8.07 -10.58 4.99
N ASN A 242 6.77 -10.50 5.27
CA ASN A 242 6.11 -11.30 6.30
C ASN A 242 6.21 -12.80 6.01
N THR A 243 5.95 -13.21 4.77
CA THR A 243 6.04 -14.61 4.34
C THR A 243 7.48 -15.12 4.47
N LEU A 244 8.47 -14.31 4.14
CA LEU A 244 9.89 -14.64 4.30
C LEU A 244 10.27 -14.79 5.79
N GLN A 245 9.75 -13.94 6.67
CA GLN A 245 9.96 -14.05 8.12
C GLN A 245 9.38 -15.37 8.66
N VAL A 246 8.14 -15.69 8.28
CA VAL A 246 7.48 -16.95 8.64
C VAL A 246 8.28 -18.14 8.10
N LEU A 247 8.70 -18.11 6.83
CA LEU A 247 9.52 -19.16 6.24
C LEU A 247 10.84 -19.37 6.98
N ASN A 248 11.55 -18.29 7.33
CA ASN A 248 12.77 -18.35 8.10
C ASN A 248 12.54 -18.92 9.51
N SER A 249 11.41 -18.63 10.14
CA SER A 249 11.04 -19.22 11.43
C SER A 249 10.86 -20.74 11.34
N TYR A 250 10.18 -21.22 10.30
CA TYR A 250 10.00 -22.65 10.05
C TYR A 250 11.31 -23.33 9.69
N LYS A 251 12.17 -22.67 8.89
CA LYS A 251 13.51 -23.18 8.55
C LYS A 251 14.36 -23.38 9.80
N LYS A 252 14.37 -22.42 10.73
CA LYS A 252 15.08 -22.54 12.02
C LYS A 252 14.51 -23.68 12.87
N LYS A 253 13.18 -23.79 12.97
CA LYS A 253 12.52 -24.88 13.72
C LYS A 253 12.85 -26.24 13.14
N LEU A 254 12.81 -26.37 11.80
CA LEU A 254 13.18 -27.60 11.11
C LEU A 254 14.65 -27.97 11.35
N GLN A 255 15.56 -27.01 11.28
CA GLN A 255 16.98 -27.23 11.58
C GLN A 255 17.19 -27.71 13.02
N SER A 256 16.51 -27.11 13.99
CA SER A 256 16.54 -27.53 15.39
C SER A 256 16.06 -28.98 15.56
N LEU A 257 14.88 -29.31 15.01
CA LEU A 257 14.33 -30.67 15.07
C LEU A 257 15.22 -31.69 14.35
N THR A 258 15.87 -31.29 13.26
CA THR A 258 16.80 -32.15 12.52
C THR A 258 18.05 -32.44 13.37
N LEU A 259 18.58 -31.45 14.08
CA LEU A 259 19.72 -31.65 14.99
C LEU A 259 19.33 -32.53 16.18
N GLU A 260 18.17 -32.29 16.77
CA GLU A 260 17.64 -33.11 17.86
C GLU A 260 17.42 -34.56 17.42
N SER A 261 16.82 -34.78 16.24
CA SER A 261 16.65 -36.13 15.66
C SER A 261 17.99 -36.82 15.44
N LYS A 262 19.02 -36.12 14.95
CA LYS A 262 20.37 -36.67 14.82
C LYS A 262 20.99 -37.02 16.17
N SER A 263 20.82 -36.17 17.17
CA SER A 263 21.31 -36.43 18.54
C SER A 263 20.62 -37.67 19.13
N LEU A 264 19.30 -37.74 19.06
CA LEU A 264 18.51 -38.88 19.54
C LEU A 264 18.88 -40.17 18.80
N SER A 265 19.14 -40.10 17.48
CA SER A 265 19.62 -41.26 16.73
C SER A 265 20.99 -41.73 17.22
N GLY A 266 21.89 -40.83 17.58
CA GLY A 266 23.17 -41.17 18.20
C GLY A 266 23.00 -41.79 19.59
N ASP A 267 22.10 -41.22 20.41
CA ASP A 267 21.77 -41.76 21.73
C ASP A 267 21.18 -43.16 21.63
N ILE A 268 20.27 -43.40 20.68
CA ILE A 268 19.71 -44.74 20.42
C ILE A 268 20.83 -45.71 20.04
N ALA A 269 21.69 -45.37 19.07
CA ALA A 269 22.79 -46.24 18.65
C ALA A 269 23.75 -46.58 19.81
N SER A 270 24.08 -45.59 20.66
CA SER A 270 24.92 -45.82 21.84
C SER A 270 24.25 -46.73 22.88
N ARG A 271 22.93 -46.58 23.09
CA ARG A 271 22.16 -47.45 23.98
C ARG A 271 22.05 -48.86 23.43
N GLU A 272 21.85 -49.03 22.13
CA GLU A 272 21.85 -50.33 21.47
C GLU A 272 23.20 -51.05 21.67
N GLU A 273 24.33 -50.35 21.53
CA GLU A 273 25.65 -50.92 21.82
C GLU A 273 25.79 -51.37 23.27
N VAL A 274 25.29 -50.57 24.23
CA VAL A 274 25.29 -50.93 25.66
C VAL A 274 24.40 -52.14 25.92
N VAL A 275 23.22 -52.22 25.30
CA VAL A 275 22.33 -53.39 25.42
C VAL A 275 23.03 -54.65 24.94
N VAL A 276 23.69 -54.62 23.77
CA VAL A 276 24.45 -55.76 23.24
C VAL A 276 25.56 -56.20 24.21
N LYS A 277 26.28 -55.26 24.82
CA LYS A 277 27.31 -55.58 25.84
C LYS A 277 26.69 -56.23 27.08
N ILE A 278 25.59 -55.69 27.59
CA ILE A 278 24.88 -56.26 28.74
C ILE A 278 24.34 -57.65 28.43
N GLU A 279 23.80 -57.88 27.23
CA GLU A 279 23.34 -59.22 26.81
C GLU A 279 24.50 -60.23 26.78
N GLN A 280 25.66 -59.83 26.27
CA GLN A 280 26.88 -60.66 26.30
C GLN A 280 27.34 -60.95 27.73
N GLU A 281 27.41 -59.93 28.59
CA GLU A 281 27.77 -60.09 30.00
C GLU A 281 26.77 -61.01 30.72
N THR A 282 25.48 -60.84 30.47
CA THR A 282 24.41 -61.68 31.05
C THR A 282 24.57 -63.13 30.61
N GLN A 283 24.83 -63.39 29.33
CA GLN A 283 25.10 -64.73 28.81
C GLN A 283 26.30 -65.38 29.51
N THR A 284 27.42 -64.65 29.66
CA THR A 284 28.60 -65.18 30.37
C THR A 284 28.31 -65.45 31.85
N ALA A 285 27.58 -64.57 32.52
CA ALA A 285 27.19 -64.75 33.91
C ALA A 285 26.24 -65.95 34.08
N GLU A 286 25.32 -66.20 33.15
CA GLU A 286 24.47 -67.39 33.14
C GLU A 286 25.27 -68.68 32.95
N GLU A 287 26.26 -68.69 32.05
CA GLU A 287 27.16 -69.84 31.87
C GLU A 287 27.99 -70.13 33.12
N GLU A 288 28.53 -69.09 33.76
CA GLU A 288 29.24 -69.21 35.02
C GLU A 288 28.33 -69.71 36.14
N ARG A 289 27.11 -69.16 36.25
CA ARG A 289 26.09 -69.61 37.20
C ARG A 289 25.78 -71.09 36.99
N ALA A 290 25.58 -71.53 35.74
CA ALA A 290 25.30 -72.92 35.41
C ALA A 290 26.46 -73.86 35.80
N LYS A 291 27.72 -73.46 35.53
CA LYS A 291 28.92 -74.19 35.96
C LYS A 291 29.01 -74.30 37.48
N ALA A 292 28.80 -73.19 38.19
CA ALA A 292 28.81 -73.15 39.64
C ALA A 292 27.68 -73.99 40.24
N GLU A 293 26.46 -73.93 39.71
CA GLU A 293 25.34 -74.78 40.11
C GLU A 293 25.62 -76.26 39.88
N ALA A 294 26.22 -76.62 38.75
CA ALA A 294 26.60 -78.00 38.45
C ALA A 294 27.67 -78.52 39.44
N MET A 295 28.67 -77.70 39.76
CA MET A 295 29.66 -78.02 40.79
C MET A 295 29.03 -78.14 42.18
N ASN A 296 28.15 -77.20 42.57
CA ASN A 296 27.43 -77.24 43.84
C ASN A 296 26.58 -78.51 43.95
N ARG A 297 25.87 -78.90 42.88
CA ARG A 297 25.13 -80.17 42.80
C ARG A 297 26.04 -81.38 43.02
N LYS A 298 27.22 -81.42 42.39
CA LYS A 298 28.21 -82.50 42.60
C LYS A 298 28.71 -82.55 44.05
N LEU A 299 29.05 -81.41 44.64
CA LEU A 299 29.51 -81.34 46.03
C LEU A 299 28.42 -81.74 47.02
N ARG A 300 27.16 -81.34 46.78
CA ARG A 300 26.02 -81.80 47.59
C ARG A 300 25.79 -83.30 47.48
N ALA A 301 25.93 -83.88 46.28
CA ALA A 301 25.87 -85.33 46.09
C ALA A 301 27.01 -86.03 46.84
N GLN A 302 28.24 -85.54 46.73
CA GLN A 302 29.38 -86.05 47.49
C GLN A 302 29.18 -85.93 49.01
N LEU A 303 28.59 -84.84 49.50
CA LEU A 303 28.23 -84.67 50.91
C LEU A 303 27.14 -85.65 51.36
N ALA A 304 26.18 -85.96 50.50
CA ALA A 304 25.15 -86.96 50.78
C ALA A 304 25.75 -88.39 50.81
N ASP A 305 26.70 -88.68 49.92
CA ASP A 305 27.44 -89.96 49.88
C ASP A 305 28.51 -90.06 50.98
N PHE A 306 28.94 -88.93 51.56
CA PHE A 306 29.95 -88.90 52.61
C PHE A 306 29.37 -89.36 53.95
N HIS A 307 29.63 -90.61 54.27
CA HIS A 307 29.33 -91.20 55.56
C HIS A 307 30.61 -91.27 56.41
N VAL A 308 30.61 -90.62 57.58
CA VAL A 308 31.74 -90.69 58.53
C VAL A 308 31.81 -92.12 59.07
N PRO A 309 32.88 -92.90 58.79
CA PRO A 309 33.01 -94.24 59.32
C PRO A 309 33.02 -94.19 60.85
N HIS A 310 32.29 -95.10 61.49
CA HIS A 310 32.26 -95.19 62.94
C HIS A 310 33.70 -95.33 63.48
N VAL A 311 34.06 -94.56 64.52
CA VAL A 311 35.45 -94.41 65.01
C VAL A 311 36.11 -95.77 65.26
N LEU A 312 35.36 -96.72 65.84
CA LEU A 312 35.85 -98.07 66.07
C LEU A 312 36.13 -98.85 64.78
N GLY A 313 35.33 -98.67 63.73
CA GLY A 313 35.53 -99.31 62.42
C GLY A 313 36.75 -98.76 61.67
N TYR A 314 37.05 -97.47 61.82
CA TYR A 314 38.29 -96.89 61.27
C TYR A 314 39.52 -97.40 62.02
N VAL A 315 39.46 -97.48 63.35
CA VAL A 315 40.56 -97.97 64.18
C VAL A 315 40.88 -99.44 63.89
N THR A 316 39.86 -100.30 63.75
CA THR A 316 40.08 -101.73 63.42
C THR A 316 40.61 -101.92 62.00
N ALA A 317 40.12 -101.14 61.02
CA ALA A 317 40.65 -101.16 59.66
C ALA A 317 42.07 -100.62 59.57
N LYS A 318 42.43 -99.62 60.39
CA LYS A 318 43.80 -99.10 60.46
C LYS A 318 44.75 -100.08 61.14
N ASP A 319 44.31 -100.73 62.22
CA ASP A 319 45.07 -101.76 62.92
C ASP A 319 45.33 -102.96 61.98
N SER A 320 44.30 -103.45 61.29
CA SER A 320 44.46 -104.53 60.31
C SER A 320 45.39 -104.15 59.15
N HIS A 321 45.33 -102.91 58.65
CA HIS A 321 46.29 -102.40 57.68
C HIS A 321 47.73 -102.43 58.22
N THR A 322 47.95 -101.99 59.47
CA THR A 322 49.30 -102.02 60.07
C THR A 322 49.79 -103.45 60.31
N GLN A 323 48.91 -104.38 60.68
CA GLN A 323 49.23 -105.80 60.81
C GLN A 323 49.56 -106.44 59.46
N LEU A 324 48.81 -106.08 58.41
CA LEU A 324 49.11 -106.48 57.03
C LEU A 324 50.47 -105.93 56.58
N GLU A 325 50.77 -104.66 56.82
CA GLU A 325 52.09 -104.09 56.53
C GLU A 325 53.22 -104.81 57.29
N GLN A 326 53.02 -105.14 58.56
CA GLN A 326 54.01 -105.91 59.33
C GLN A 326 54.19 -107.33 58.80
N SER A 327 53.10 -107.98 58.38
CA SER A 327 53.17 -109.33 57.79
C SER A 327 53.85 -109.30 56.42
N VAL A 328 53.58 -108.30 55.57
CA VAL A 328 54.30 -108.07 54.31
C VAL A 328 55.78 -107.89 54.59
N ARG A 329 56.17 -107.00 55.52
CA ARG A 329 57.59 -106.81 55.89
C ARG A 329 58.23 -108.07 56.49
N ALA A 330 57.45 -108.92 57.16
CA ALA A 330 57.95 -110.19 57.69
C ALA A 330 58.14 -111.23 56.58
N TRP A 331 57.25 -111.28 55.60
CA TRP A 331 57.37 -112.12 54.41
C TRP A 331 58.52 -111.66 53.52
N GLU A 332 58.70 -110.36 53.30
CA GLU A 332 59.86 -109.78 52.61
C GLU A 332 61.16 -110.23 53.29
N ARG A 333 61.25 -110.14 54.62
CA ARG A 333 62.41 -110.66 55.38
C ARG A 333 62.60 -112.18 55.25
N LYS A 334 61.52 -112.97 55.23
CA LYS A 334 61.63 -114.44 55.03
C LYS A 334 62.13 -114.79 53.63
N VAL A 335 61.63 -114.09 52.61
CA VAL A 335 62.10 -114.25 51.22
C VAL A 335 63.58 -113.89 51.15
N GLU A 336 64.00 -112.79 51.77
CA GLU A 336 65.41 -112.37 51.81
C GLU A 336 66.32 -113.42 52.49
N ILE A 337 65.88 -114.03 53.60
CA ILE A 337 66.61 -115.13 54.26
C ILE A 337 66.68 -116.37 53.37
N ILE A 338 65.58 -116.77 52.73
CA ILE A 338 65.55 -117.92 51.83
C ILE A 338 66.44 -117.69 50.62
N GLU A 339 66.42 -116.49 50.02
CA GLU A 339 67.32 -116.11 48.94
C GLU A 339 68.78 -116.12 49.37
N MET A 340 69.09 -115.65 50.58
CA MET A 340 70.44 -115.70 51.14
C MET A 340 70.89 -117.16 51.36
N VAL A 341 70.02 -118.01 51.90
CA VAL A 341 70.26 -119.45 52.14
C VAL A 341 70.43 -120.20 50.82
N LEU A 342 69.60 -119.91 49.82
CA LEU A 342 69.71 -120.44 48.46
C LEU A 342 71.08 -120.05 47.87
N LYS A 343 71.46 -118.77 47.93
CA LYS A 343 72.78 -118.29 47.49
C LYS A 343 73.93 -119.00 48.21
N THR A 344 73.82 -119.32 49.50
CA THR A 344 74.83 -120.11 50.21
C THR A 344 74.86 -121.57 49.77
N HIS A 345 73.70 -122.21 49.60
CA HIS A 345 73.62 -123.59 49.13
C HIS A 345 74.11 -123.76 47.71
N THR A 346 73.81 -122.84 46.79
CA THR A 346 74.35 -122.81 45.42
C THR A 346 75.88 -122.63 45.44
N LYS A 347 76.41 -121.78 46.33
CA LYS A 347 77.87 -121.61 46.50
C LYS A 347 78.54 -122.87 47.05
N THR A 348 77.92 -123.59 48.00
CA THR A 348 78.46 -124.86 48.52
C THR A 348 78.30 -126.01 47.53
N TRP A 349 77.20 -126.05 46.78
CA TRP A 349 76.95 -127.03 45.72
C TRP A 349 77.96 -126.86 44.57
N ASN A 350 78.20 -125.64 44.13
CA ASN A 350 79.21 -125.36 43.10
C ASN A 350 80.64 -125.70 43.56
N ARG A 351 80.94 -125.62 44.87
CA ARG A 351 82.23 -126.07 45.44
C ARG A 351 82.34 -127.60 45.52
N LEU A 352 81.25 -128.31 45.80
CA LEU A 352 81.20 -129.78 45.84
C LEU A 352 81.20 -130.40 44.43
N CYS A 353 80.51 -129.77 43.46
CA CYS A 353 80.56 -130.15 42.04
C CYS A 353 81.91 -129.86 41.37
N ALA A 354 82.69 -128.90 41.87
CA ALA A 354 84.07 -128.67 41.40
C ALA A 354 85.07 -129.71 41.94
N ALA A 355 84.73 -130.44 43.02
CA ALA A 355 85.59 -131.45 43.65
C ALA A 355 85.26 -132.89 43.21
N ALA A 356 84.05 -133.14 42.71
CA ALA A 356 83.64 -134.43 42.14
C ALA A 356 83.30 -134.20 40.66
N GLY A 357 84.22 -134.57 39.76
CA GLY A 357 84.04 -134.43 38.32
C GLY A 357 82.78 -135.14 37.82
N ALA A 358 81.68 -134.40 37.74
CA ALA A 358 80.46 -134.76 37.03
C ALA A 358 79.67 -133.49 36.70
N THR A 359 79.40 -133.35 35.41
CA THR A 359 78.59 -132.32 34.75
C THR A 359 77.19 -132.21 35.38
N THR A 360 76.78 -131.00 35.75
CA THR A 360 75.36 -130.60 35.95
C THR A 360 75.23 -129.16 35.45
N LEU A 361 74.54 -128.87 34.35
CA LEU A 361 73.08 -128.66 34.24
C LEU A 361 72.51 -127.92 35.44
N ASN A 362 72.61 -126.59 35.41
CA ASN A 362 71.78 -125.72 36.22
C ASN A 362 70.58 -125.28 35.38
N ILE A 363 69.42 -125.75 35.82
CA ILE A 363 68.11 -125.23 35.48
C ILE A 363 67.95 -123.99 36.35
N ASP A 364 67.83 -122.82 35.72
CA ASP A 364 67.49 -121.59 36.42
C ASP A 364 65.97 -121.35 36.32
N ILE A 365 65.37 -121.13 37.48
CA ILE A 365 64.11 -120.39 37.70
C ILE A 365 64.50 -118.96 38.03
#